data_AF-A0A662YPC9-F1
#
_entry.id   AF-A0A662YPC9-F1
#
_cell.length_a   1.000
_cell.length_b   1.000
_cell.length_c   1.000
_cell.angle_alpha   90.00
_cell.angle_beta   90.00
_cell.angle_gamma   90.00
#
_symmetry.space_group_name_H-M   'P 1'
#
loop_
_entity.id
_entity.type
_entity.pdbx_description
1 polymer ?
#
loop_
_entity_poly.entity_id
_entity_poly.type
_entity_poly.pdbx_seq_one_letter_code
_entity_poly.pdbx_strand_id
1 'polypeptide(L)'
;MFKQHDIAAPWRIHAARLLDEFENHIEDLKLLDERIQRRVEKLEQQCHKEAKEFAHKVQDLQRSNQVCHLGDQLEGVNTPRQRAVEAQRLMTYFNEFLDGELRSDVFNNPDKASSGKGAREGSCAVVAGWTAGDSEDIKEAADIIQKLHLIAQELPFDRFADVKAKIASKYHDLERQLIQEFTSAQRRGEIARMRQAAAVLLHFKGYAHCVDVYIKQCQEVGV
;
A
#
# COMPACT_ATOMS: atom_id res chain seq x y z
N MET A 1 66.56 -65.55 -67.73
CA MET A 1 66.04 -64.30 -67.14
C MET A 1 64.55 -64.45 -66.93
N PHE A 2 64.09 -64.67 -65.70
CA PHE A 2 62.70 -64.39 -65.31
C PHE A 2 62.74 -63.91 -63.86
N LYS A 3 62.33 -62.65 -63.66
CA LYS A 3 62.40 -61.95 -62.38
C LYS A 3 61.39 -62.57 -61.41
N GLN A 4 61.86 -62.86 -60.20
CA GLN A 4 61.07 -63.34 -59.07
C GLN A 4 59.94 -62.33 -58.81
N HIS A 5 58.70 -62.75 -59.03
CA HIS A 5 57.50 -61.93 -58.80
C HIS A 5 57.35 -61.73 -57.29
N ASP A 6 57.33 -60.48 -56.84
CA ASP A 6 57.32 -60.10 -55.43
C ASP A 6 55.88 -60.20 -54.86
N ILE A 7 55.53 -61.38 -54.33
CA ILE A 7 54.17 -61.72 -53.83
C ILE A 7 53.89 -61.04 -52.46
N ALA A 8 54.89 -60.43 -51.82
CA ALA A 8 54.77 -59.82 -50.49
C ALA A 8 54.22 -58.38 -50.49
N ALA A 9 54.16 -57.72 -51.64
CA ALA A 9 53.75 -56.31 -51.74
C ALA A 9 52.31 -56.02 -51.25
N PRO A 10 51.28 -56.84 -51.55
CA PRO A 10 49.89 -56.51 -51.17
C PRO A 10 49.63 -56.56 -49.65
N TRP A 11 50.18 -57.56 -48.95
CA TRP A 11 50.01 -57.71 -47.51
C TRP A 11 50.75 -56.62 -46.72
N ARG A 12 51.90 -56.16 -47.22
CA ARG A 12 52.63 -55.03 -46.64
C ARG A 12 51.85 -53.72 -46.75
N ILE A 13 51.19 -53.50 -47.88
CA ILE A 13 50.33 -52.32 -48.10
C ILE A 13 49.10 -52.39 -47.18
N HIS A 14 48.49 -53.56 -47.02
CA HIS A 14 47.34 -53.73 -46.13
C HIS A 14 47.70 -53.51 -44.65
N ALA A 15 48.82 -54.07 -44.19
CA ALA A 15 49.30 -53.87 -42.83
C ALA A 15 49.66 -52.40 -42.56
N ALA A 16 50.32 -51.72 -43.51
CA ALA A 16 50.62 -50.30 -43.40
C ALA A 16 49.35 -49.44 -43.33
N ARG A 17 48.33 -49.76 -44.14
CA ARG A 17 47.04 -49.05 -44.12
C ARG A 17 46.28 -49.26 -42.82
N LEU A 18 46.33 -50.47 -42.25
CA LEU A 18 45.71 -50.77 -40.97
C LEU A 18 46.40 -50.02 -39.82
N LEU A 19 47.73 -49.95 -39.84
CA LEU A 19 48.50 -49.17 -38.87
C LEU A 19 48.17 -47.68 -38.94
N ASP A 20 48.09 -47.12 -40.15
CA ASP A 20 47.68 -45.73 -40.39
C ASP A 20 46.27 -45.45 -39.84
N GLU A 21 45.31 -46.36 -40.07
CA GLU A 21 43.95 -46.24 -39.53
C GLU A 21 43.91 -46.29 -37.99
N PHE A 22 44.72 -47.16 -37.36
CA PHE A 22 44.84 -47.21 -35.90
C PHE A 22 45.50 -45.96 -35.33
N GLU A 23 46.55 -45.45 -35.98
CA GLU A 23 47.22 -44.21 -35.58
C GLU A 23 46.24 -43.02 -35.66
N ASN A 24 45.48 -42.91 -36.76
CA ASN A 24 44.45 -41.89 -36.93
C ASN A 24 43.37 -41.98 -35.84
N HIS A 25 42.86 -43.18 -35.52
CA HIS A 25 41.87 -43.36 -34.46
C HIS A 25 42.41 -43.03 -33.06
N ILE A 26 43.68 -43.34 -32.79
CA ILE A 26 44.33 -42.96 -31.52
C ILE A 26 44.42 -41.44 -31.41
N GLU A 27 44.74 -40.75 -32.51
CA GLU A 27 44.77 -39.29 -32.55
C GLU A 27 43.37 -38.68 -32.36
N ASP A 28 42.34 -39.22 -33.03
CA ASP A 28 40.95 -38.82 -32.83
C ASP A 28 40.49 -38.99 -31.38
N LEU A 29 40.86 -40.10 -30.73
CA LEU A 29 40.55 -40.34 -29.32
C LEU A 29 41.23 -39.35 -28.39
N LYS A 30 42.49 -38.98 -28.66
CA LYS A 30 43.21 -37.94 -27.89
C LYS A 30 42.54 -36.58 -28.05
N LEU A 31 42.16 -36.20 -29.27
CA LEU A 31 41.43 -34.95 -29.52
C LEU A 31 40.05 -34.95 -28.85
N LEU A 32 39.37 -36.10 -28.82
CA LEU A 32 38.10 -36.25 -28.14
C LEU A 32 38.26 -36.09 -26.62
N ASP A 33 39.29 -36.69 -26.03
CA ASP A 33 39.62 -36.58 -24.61
C ASP A 33 39.91 -35.12 -24.23
N GLU A 34 40.76 -34.41 -24.98
CA GLU A 34 41.01 -32.98 -24.76
C GLU A 34 39.75 -32.12 -24.88
N ARG A 35 38.81 -32.50 -25.76
CA ARG A 35 37.54 -31.79 -25.93
C ARG A 35 36.58 -32.07 -24.77
N ILE A 36 36.57 -33.30 -24.25
CA ILE A 36 35.79 -33.68 -23.08
C ILE A 36 36.34 -32.96 -21.85
N GLN A 37 37.66 -32.98 -21.65
CA GLN A 37 38.32 -32.33 -20.52
C GLN A 37 38.00 -30.83 -20.47
N ARG A 38 38.10 -30.13 -21.62
CA ARG A 38 37.72 -28.71 -21.73
C ARG A 38 36.23 -28.45 -21.44
N ARG A 39 35.34 -29.41 -21.73
CA ARG A 39 33.91 -29.28 -21.38
C ARG A 39 33.67 -29.49 -19.90
N VAL A 40 34.36 -30.47 -19.29
CA VAL A 40 34.28 -30.72 -17.84
C VAL A 40 34.74 -29.49 -17.07
N GLU A 41 35.90 -28.93 -17.40
CA GLU A 41 36.42 -27.72 -16.73
C GLU A 41 35.44 -26.54 -16.84
N LYS A 42 34.81 -26.34 -18.00
CA LYS A 42 33.81 -25.28 -18.18
C LYS A 42 32.56 -25.50 -17.34
N LEU A 43 32.07 -26.74 -17.25
CA LEU A 43 30.91 -27.08 -16.43
C LEU A 43 31.21 -26.94 -14.95
N GLU A 44 32.40 -27.35 -14.51
CA GLU A 44 32.86 -27.16 -13.13
C GLU A 44 32.94 -25.68 -12.76
N GLN A 45 33.50 -24.85 -13.65
CA GLN A 45 33.55 -23.40 -13.44
C GLN A 45 32.15 -22.77 -13.38
N GLN A 46 31.24 -23.17 -14.25
CA GLN A 46 29.84 -22.70 -14.23
C GLN A 46 29.14 -23.09 -12.93
N CYS A 47 29.23 -24.36 -12.53
CA CYS A 47 28.67 -24.84 -11.28
C CYS A 47 29.22 -24.07 -10.08
N HIS A 48 30.53 -23.81 -10.06
CA HIS A 48 31.18 -23.06 -8.98
C HIS A 48 30.74 -21.58 -8.93
N LYS A 49 30.50 -20.96 -10.09
CA LYS A 49 29.98 -19.59 -10.17
C LYS A 49 28.54 -19.53 -9.69
N GLU A 50 27.67 -20.41 -10.17
CA GLU A 50 26.27 -20.49 -9.77
C GLU A 50 26.14 -20.77 -8.26
N ALA A 51 26.96 -21.65 -7.70
CA ALA A 51 26.97 -21.92 -6.27
C ALA A 51 27.31 -20.67 -5.43
N LYS A 52 28.26 -19.85 -5.88
CA LYS A 52 28.61 -18.58 -5.22
C LYS A 52 27.48 -17.55 -5.32
N GLU A 53 26.87 -17.41 -6.49
CA GLU A 53 25.73 -16.52 -6.69
C GLU A 53 24.54 -16.94 -5.82
N PHE A 54 24.27 -18.24 -5.74
CA PHE A 54 23.22 -18.78 -4.88
C PHE A 54 23.50 -18.50 -3.40
N ALA A 55 24.74 -18.70 -2.94
CA ALA A 55 25.13 -18.41 -1.57
C ALA A 55 24.94 -16.92 -1.21
N HIS A 56 25.33 -16.01 -2.11
CA HIS A 56 25.08 -14.58 -1.94
C HIS A 56 23.58 -14.28 -1.85
N LYS A 57 22.78 -14.84 -2.77
CA LYS A 57 21.34 -14.61 -2.81
C LYS A 57 20.63 -15.13 -1.54
N VAL A 58 21.06 -16.28 -1.02
CA VAL A 58 20.56 -16.81 0.26
C VAL A 58 20.91 -15.87 1.42
N GLN A 59 22.14 -15.35 1.46
CA GLN A 59 22.56 -14.41 2.50
C GLN A 59 21.74 -13.12 2.48
N ASP A 60 21.47 -12.57 1.29
CA ASP A 60 20.67 -11.36 1.13
C ASP A 60 19.20 -11.60 1.54
N LEU A 61 18.64 -12.75 1.15
CA LEU A 61 17.30 -13.15 1.60
C LEU A 61 17.23 -13.32 3.12
N GLN A 62 18.24 -13.90 3.76
CA GLN A 62 18.31 -14.04 5.22
C GLN A 62 18.36 -12.66 5.92
N ARG A 63 19.16 -11.73 5.41
CA ARG A 63 19.19 -10.34 5.91
C ARG A 63 17.83 -9.65 5.76
N SER A 64 17.19 -9.80 4.61
CA SER A 64 15.85 -9.26 4.36
C SER A 64 14.82 -9.81 5.34
N ASN A 65 14.80 -11.13 5.57
CA ASN A 65 13.90 -11.76 6.54
C ASN A 65 14.12 -11.22 7.97
N GLN A 66 15.37 -11.02 8.38
CA GLN A 66 15.67 -10.44 9.69
C GLN A 66 15.14 -9.00 9.83
N VAL A 67 15.25 -8.18 8.78
CA VAL A 67 14.69 -6.81 8.76
C VAL A 67 13.16 -6.85 8.83
N CYS A 68 12.51 -7.75 8.09
CA CYS A 68 11.05 -7.96 8.18
C CYS A 68 10.63 -8.36 9.60
N HIS A 69 11.32 -9.32 10.22
CA HIS A 69 11.02 -9.73 11.60
C HIS A 69 11.16 -8.60 12.62
N LEU A 70 12.16 -7.73 12.46
CA LEU A 70 12.30 -6.54 13.29
C LEU A 70 11.17 -5.53 13.02
N GLY A 71 10.74 -5.39 11.77
CA GLY A 71 9.57 -4.61 11.38
C GLY A 71 8.30 -5.07 12.09
N ASP A 72 8.01 -6.38 12.04
CA ASP A 72 6.84 -6.98 12.69
C ASP A 72 6.87 -6.78 14.22
N GLN A 73 8.04 -6.92 14.85
CA GLN A 73 8.20 -6.67 16.29
C GLN A 73 7.99 -5.20 16.66
N LEU A 74 8.49 -4.27 15.83
CA LEU A 74 8.29 -2.84 16.04
C LEU A 74 6.84 -2.44 15.84
N GLU A 75 6.14 -3.01 14.85
CA GLU A 75 4.71 -2.82 14.66
C GLU A 75 3.94 -3.36 15.87
N GLY A 76 4.26 -4.57 16.34
CA GLY A 76 3.64 -5.18 17.52
C GLY A 76 3.75 -4.34 18.80
N VAL A 77 4.84 -3.58 18.98
CA VAL A 77 5.01 -2.65 20.12
C VAL A 77 4.40 -1.28 19.85
N ASN A 78 4.41 -0.81 18.60
CA ASN A 78 3.94 0.52 18.24
C ASN A 78 2.41 0.58 18.10
N THR A 79 1.74 -0.50 17.68
CA THR A 79 0.27 -0.54 17.57
C THR A 79 -0.44 -0.33 18.91
N PRO A 80 -0.09 -1.01 20.02
CA PRO A 80 -0.69 -0.72 21.33
C PRO A 80 -0.46 0.72 21.77
N ARG A 81 0.73 1.27 21.51
CA ARG A 81 1.07 2.66 21.84
C ARG A 81 0.23 3.65 21.01
N GLN A 82 0.11 3.45 19.71
CA GLN A 82 -0.72 4.27 18.82
C GLN A 82 -2.20 4.19 19.22
N ARG A 83 -2.71 2.97 19.49
CA ARG A 83 -4.09 2.77 19.98
C ARG A 83 -4.33 3.48 21.30
N ALA A 84 -3.38 3.44 22.24
CA ALA A 84 -3.50 4.13 23.52
C ALA A 84 -3.51 5.66 23.34
N VAL A 85 -2.64 6.20 22.48
CA VAL A 85 -2.60 7.64 22.16
C VAL A 85 -3.91 8.10 21.49
N GLU A 86 -4.42 7.30 20.57
CA GLU A 86 -5.69 7.57 19.89
C GLU A 86 -6.88 7.48 20.85
N ALA A 87 -6.94 6.46 21.69
CA ALA A 87 -7.97 6.33 22.72
C ALA A 87 -7.93 7.50 23.71
N GLN A 88 -6.73 7.91 24.14
CA GLN A 88 -6.54 9.08 25.00
C GLN A 88 -7.09 10.34 24.31
N ARG A 89 -6.79 10.52 23.03
CA ARG A 89 -7.29 11.63 22.22
C ARG A 89 -8.82 11.64 22.18
N LEU A 90 -9.46 10.52 21.87
CA LEU A 90 -10.92 10.39 21.85
C LEU A 90 -11.55 10.70 23.22
N MET A 91 -10.92 10.24 24.30
CA MET A 91 -11.40 10.53 25.66
C MET A 91 -11.33 12.01 26.01
N THR A 92 -10.32 12.74 25.53
CA THR A 92 -10.27 14.20 25.69
C THR A 92 -11.49 14.87 25.05
N TYR A 93 -11.80 14.56 23.79
CA TYR A 93 -12.99 15.11 23.12
C TYR A 93 -14.29 14.67 23.81
N PHE A 94 -14.38 13.43 24.28
CA PHE A 94 -15.55 12.96 25.02
C PHE A 94 -15.78 13.78 26.30
N ASN A 95 -14.71 14.12 27.02
CA ASN A 95 -14.78 15.00 28.20
C ASN A 95 -15.21 16.42 27.82
N GLU A 96 -14.74 16.96 26.70
CA GLU A 96 -15.22 18.25 26.19
C GLU A 96 -16.74 18.25 25.92
N PHE A 97 -17.28 17.15 25.39
CA PHE A 97 -18.73 16.99 25.22
C PHE A 97 -19.49 16.85 26.55
N LEU A 98 -18.88 16.23 27.57
CA LEU A 98 -19.43 16.15 28.93
C LEU A 98 -19.51 17.53 29.58
N ASP A 99 -18.40 18.27 29.56
CA ASP A 99 -18.27 19.57 30.21
C ASP A 99 -19.05 20.67 29.48
N GLY A 100 -19.40 20.44 28.20
CA GLY A 100 -20.22 21.35 27.39
C GLY A 100 -19.43 22.47 26.72
N GLU A 101 -18.10 22.49 26.89
CA GLU A 101 -17.20 23.38 26.18
C GLU A 101 -16.39 22.55 25.16
N LEU A 102 -16.80 22.57 23.88
CA LEU A 102 -15.94 22.11 22.78
C LEU A 102 -14.81 23.11 22.58
N ARG A 103 -13.77 22.96 23.41
CA ARG A 103 -12.57 23.81 23.37
C ARG A 103 -11.68 23.48 22.18
N SER A 104 -11.83 22.30 21.60
CA SER A 104 -11.00 21.83 20.50
C SER A 104 -11.33 22.51 19.16
N ASP A 105 -10.28 23.01 18.52
CA ASP A 105 -10.33 23.72 17.24
C ASP A 105 -10.93 22.87 16.11
N VAL A 106 -10.81 21.55 16.21
CA VAL A 106 -11.29 20.58 15.21
C VAL A 106 -12.81 20.65 14.98
N PHE A 107 -13.59 20.95 16.02
CA PHE A 107 -15.05 21.03 15.91
C PHE A 107 -15.61 22.45 15.95
N ASN A 108 -14.75 23.42 16.23
CA ASN A 108 -15.14 24.80 16.56
C ASN A 108 -14.59 25.85 15.59
N ASN A 109 -13.73 25.49 14.64
CA ASN A 109 -12.89 26.48 13.95
C ASN A 109 -13.66 27.69 13.38
N PRO A 110 -13.34 28.92 13.82
CA PRO A 110 -13.70 30.15 13.15
C PRO A 110 -12.44 30.82 12.62
N ASP A 111 -11.68 30.13 11.75
CA ASP A 111 -10.41 30.58 11.18
C ASP A 111 -9.28 30.78 12.23
N LYS A 112 -8.04 30.47 11.85
CA LYS A 112 -6.89 30.53 12.76
C LYS A 112 -6.84 31.90 13.46
N ALA A 113 -6.77 31.88 14.79
CA ALA A 113 -6.63 33.06 15.63
C ALA A 113 -5.45 33.95 15.18
N SER A 114 -5.72 34.91 14.31
CA SER A 114 -4.93 36.12 14.18
C SER A 114 -5.84 37.34 14.34
N SER A 115 -5.92 37.77 15.60
CA SER A 115 -6.04 39.15 16.04
C SER A 115 -7.36 39.91 15.77
N GLY A 116 -8.08 40.18 16.86
CA GLY A 116 -8.65 41.51 17.08
C GLY A 116 -10.17 41.63 17.22
N LYS A 117 -10.62 41.61 18.48
CA LYS A 117 -11.77 42.36 19.05
C LYS A 117 -13.17 42.17 18.42
N GLY A 118 -13.97 41.37 19.12
CA GLY A 118 -15.27 41.75 19.70
C GLY A 118 -16.43 42.06 18.77
N ALA A 119 -17.48 41.21 18.79
CA ALA A 119 -18.87 41.62 18.95
C ALA A 119 -19.82 40.41 19.11
N ARG A 120 -20.72 40.58 20.07
CA ARG A 120 -22.02 39.99 20.40
C ARG A 120 -22.80 39.14 19.37
N GLU A 121 -23.49 38.16 19.97
CA GLU A 121 -24.90 37.72 19.82
C GLU A 121 -25.44 37.36 18.42
N GLY A 122 -25.83 36.09 18.29
CA GLY A 122 -27.06 35.69 17.62
C GLY A 122 -27.07 35.75 16.10
N SER A 123 -26.49 34.76 15.44
CA SER A 123 -27.03 34.15 14.22
C SER A 123 -26.14 33.01 13.75
N CYS A 124 -26.76 31.88 13.45
CA CYS A 124 -26.17 30.82 12.64
C CYS A 124 -25.91 31.36 11.23
N ALA A 125 -24.71 31.90 11.00
CA ALA A 125 -24.19 32.22 9.69
C ALA A 125 -23.16 31.14 9.28
N VAL A 126 -23.60 29.88 9.22
CA VAL A 126 -22.76 28.76 8.76
C VAL A 126 -22.92 28.64 7.24
N VAL A 127 -22.51 29.67 6.49
CA VAL A 127 -22.51 29.62 5.00
C VAL A 127 -21.44 30.53 4.40
N ALA A 128 -20.17 30.42 4.81
CA ALA A 128 -19.08 30.98 4.02
C ALA A 128 -17.72 30.44 4.47
N GLY A 129 -17.04 29.69 3.60
CA GLY A 129 -15.60 29.48 3.70
C GLY A 129 -15.17 28.10 4.16
N TRP A 130 -15.37 27.09 3.31
CA TRP A 130 -14.44 25.96 3.28
C TRP A 130 -13.50 26.25 2.10
N THR A 131 -12.35 26.83 2.38
CA THR A 131 -11.37 27.09 1.32
C THR A 131 -10.60 25.81 1.04
N ALA A 132 -10.01 25.67 -0.15
CA ALA A 132 -9.42 24.43 -0.63
C ALA A 132 -8.26 23.85 0.23
N GLY A 133 -7.86 24.54 1.32
CA GLY A 133 -6.87 24.09 2.30
C GLY A 133 -7.42 23.25 3.46
N ASP A 134 -8.74 23.21 3.69
CA ASP A 134 -9.36 22.65 4.92
C ASP A 134 -9.62 21.13 4.86
N SER A 135 -8.98 20.40 3.93
CA SER A 135 -9.30 18.98 3.68
C SER A 135 -8.89 18.05 4.82
N GLU A 136 -7.84 18.35 5.57
CA GLU A 136 -7.37 17.52 6.69
C GLU A 136 -8.20 17.72 7.95
N ASP A 137 -8.54 18.96 8.30
CA ASP A 137 -9.34 19.28 9.48
C ASP A 137 -10.76 18.69 9.38
N ILE A 138 -11.38 18.73 8.19
CA ILE A 138 -12.68 18.10 7.94
C ILE A 138 -12.61 16.58 8.08
N LYS A 139 -11.57 15.96 7.51
CA LYS A 139 -11.35 14.51 7.61
C LYS A 139 -11.15 14.10 9.06
N GLU A 140 -10.38 14.90 9.80
CA GLU A 140 -10.09 14.67 11.19
C GLU A 140 -11.34 14.83 12.08
N ALA A 141 -12.11 15.90 11.89
CA ALA A 141 -13.38 16.10 12.60
C ALA A 141 -14.36 14.96 12.31
N ALA A 142 -14.47 14.54 11.05
CA ALA A 142 -15.30 13.43 10.61
C ALA A 142 -14.89 12.10 11.26
N ASP A 143 -13.60 11.78 11.28
CA ASP A 143 -13.06 10.57 11.88
C ASP A 143 -13.29 10.54 13.41
N ILE A 144 -13.02 11.66 14.08
CA ILE A 144 -13.22 11.78 15.53
C ILE A 144 -14.70 11.67 15.89
N ILE A 145 -15.60 12.38 15.19
CA ILE A 145 -17.03 12.33 15.53
C ILE A 145 -17.64 10.96 15.26
N GLN A 146 -17.18 10.26 14.22
CA GLN A 146 -17.60 8.89 13.94
C GLN A 146 -17.15 7.93 15.05
N LYS A 147 -15.87 7.99 15.44
CA LYS A 147 -15.33 7.16 16.53
C LYS A 147 -16.01 7.45 17.86
N LEU A 148 -16.25 8.72 18.18
CA LEU A 148 -17.01 9.12 19.37
C LEU A 148 -18.45 8.62 19.33
N HIS A 149 -19.12 8.68 18.16
CA HIS A 149 -20.47 8.19 18.01
C HIS A 149 -20.57 6.66 18.21
N LEU A 150 -19.57 5.90 17.76
CA LEU A 150 -19.46 4.47 18.05
C LEU A 150 -19.25 4.19 19.54
N ILE A 151 -18.31 4.89 20.18
CA ILE A 151 -18.08 4.77 21.63
C ILE A 151 -19.36 5.11 22.41
N ALA A 152 -20.06 6.17 22.01
CA ALA A 152 -21.32 6.58 22.64
C ALA A 152 -22.42 5.51 22.54
N GLN A 153 -22.42 4.66 21.51
CA GLN A 153 -23.39 3.55 21.38
C GLN A 153 -23.09 2.41 22.37
N GLU A 154 -21.82 2.14 22.67
CA GLU A 154 -21.39 1.07 23.58
C GLU A 154 -21.55 1.43 25.08
N LEU A 155 -21.75 2.71 25.41
CA LEU A 155 -21.91 3.15 26.80
C LEU A 155 -23.30 2.78 27.39
N PRO A 156 -23.43 2.57 28.71
CA PRO A 156 -24.72 2.32 29.34
C PRO A 156 -25.67 3.52 29.17
N PHE A 157 -26.95 3.25 28.93
CA PHE A 157 -27.93 4.25 28.48
C PHE A 157 -28.28 5.30 29.57
N ASP A 158 -28.22 4.94 30.85
CA ASP A 158 -28.82 5.75 31.93
C ASP A 158 -27.99 6.96 32.37
N ARG A 159 -26.65 6.88 32.33
CA ARG A 159 -25.77 7.94 32.89
C ARG A 159 -25.21 8.92 31.87
N PHE A 160 -25.23 8.54 30.58
CA PHE A 160 -24.57 9.29 29.52
C PHE A 160 -25.55 9.76 28.44
N ALA A 161 -26.85 9.79 28.74
CA ALA A 161 -27.88 10.17 27.77
C ALA A 161 -27.64 11.55 27.15
N ASP A 162 -27.27 12.54 27.96
CA ASP A 162 -27.03 13.91 27.49
C ASP A 162 -25.82 14.00 26.55
N VAL A 163 -24.70 13.38 26.93
CA VAL A 163 -23.48 13.39 26.09
C VAL A 163 -23.68 12.58 24.81
N LYS A 164 -24.40 11.45 24.88
CA LYS A 164 -24.81 10.67 23.71
C LYS A 164 -25.64 11.52 22.76
N ALA A 165 -26.61 12.28 23.28
CA ALA A 165 -27.45 13.17 22.49
C ALA A 165 -26.63 14.29 21.82
N LYS A 166 -25.68 14.91 22.54
CA LYS A 166 -24.78 15.93 21.98
C LYS A 166 -23.89 15.38 20.88
N ILE A 167 -23.25 14.23 21.10
CA ILE A 167 -22.40 13.54 20.10
C ILE A 167 -23.24 13.16 18.88
N ALA A 168 -24.43 12.60 19.09
CA ALA A 168 -25.34 12.28 18.00
C ALA A 168 -25.75 13.54 17.22
N SER A 169 -26.12 14.64 17.89
CA SER A 169 -26.44 15.89 17.20
C SER A 169 -25.30 16.35 16.31
N LYS A 170 -24.07 16.43 16.86
CA LYS A 170 -22.89 16.88 16.12
C LYS A 170 -22.54 15.94 14.96
N TYR A 171 -22.70 14.63 15.11
CA TYR A 171 -22.56 13.64 14.03
C TYR A 171 -23.52 13.96 12.87
N HIS A 172 -24.81 14.15 13.15
CA HIS A 172 -25.80 14.44 12.11
C HIS A 172 -25.63 15.83 11.50
N ASP A 173 -25.18 16.83 12.28
CA ASP A 173 -24.86 18.16 11.78
C ASP A 173 -23.71 18.11 10.76
N LEU A 174 -22.63 17.41 11.11
CA LEU A 174 -21.46 17.27 10.23
C LEU A 174 -21.80 16.47 8.97
N GLU A 175 -22.59 15.40 9.11
CA GLU A 175 -23.13 14.65 7.97
C GLU A 175 -23.96 15.53 7.04
N ARG A 176 -24.90 16.33 7.57
CA ARG A 176 -25.69 17.29 6.77
C ARG A 176 -24.81 18.31 6.05
N GLN A 177 -23.79 18.85 6.72
CA GLN A 177 -22.87 19.82 6.14
C GLN A 177 -22.08 19.22 4.97
N LEU A 178 -21.53 18.02 5.13
CA LEU A 178 -20.81 17.32 4.06
C LEU A 178 -21.71 17.03 2.85
N ILE A 179 -22.98 16.69 3.07
CA ILE A 179 -23.97 16.46 2.00
C ILE A 179 -24.28 17.76 1.25
N GLN A 180 -24.46 18.86 1.98
CA GLN A 180 -24.69 20.18 1.39
C GLN A 180 -23.50 20.65 0.57
N GLU A 181 -22.28 20.41 1.06
CA GLU A 181 -21.05 20.73 0.33
C GLU A 181 -20.92 19.89 -0.94
N PHE A 182 -21.17 18.58 -0.86
CA PHE A 182 -21.16 17.69 -2.03
C PHE A 182 -22.18 18.14 -3.09
N THR A 183 -23.41 18.46 -2.69
CA THR A 183 -24.47 18.93 -3.59
C THR A 183 -24.13 20.29 -4.20
N SER A 184 -23.52 21.19 -3.41
CA SER A 184 -23.11 22.52 -3.88
C SER A 184 -21.95 22.43 -4.87
N ALA A 185 -20.94 21.60 -4.58
CA ALA A 185 -19.82 21.32 -5.49
C ALA A 185 -20.31 20.68 -6.79
N GLN A 186 -21.32 19.80 -6.72
CA GLN A 186 -21.96 19.21 -7.90
C GLN A 186 -22.62 20.26 -8.78
N ARG A 187 -23.41 21.19 -8.21
CA ARG A 187 -24.06 22.27 -8.97
C ARG A 187 -23.06 23.22 -9.63
N ARG A 188 -21.88 23.38 -9.03
CA ARG A 188 -20.79 24.22 -9.54
C ARG A 188 -19.86 23.50 -10.53
N GLY A 189 -20.02 22.18 -10.70
CA GLY A 189 -19.13 21.37 -11.55
C GLY A 189 -17.74 21.11 -10.94
N GLU A 190 -17.57 21.30 -9.64
CA GLU A 190 -16.28 21.18 -8.93
C GLU A 190 -15.98 19.71 -8.55
N ILE A 191 -15.59 18.91 -9.54
CA ILE A 191 -15.37 17.45 -9.38
C ILE A 191 -14.34 17.11 -8.29
N ALA A 192 -13.29 17.92 -8.13
CA ALA A 192 -12.26 17.70 -7.11
C ALA A 192 -12.82 17.80 -5.68
N ARG A 193 -13.66 18.80 -5.41
CA ARG A 193 -14.28 19.01 -4.09
C ARG A 193 -15.37 18.00 -3.82
N MET A 194 -16.14 17.62 -4.84
CA MET A 194 -17.07 16.49 -4.75
C MET A 194 -16.36 15.20 -4.33
N ARG A 195 -15.21 14.89 -4.94
CA ARG A 195 -14.43 13.68 -4.60
C ARG A 195 -13.93 13.72 -3.16
N GLN A 196 -13.48 14.88 -2.69
CA GLN A 196 -13.04 15.05 -1.30
C GLN A 196 -14.19 14.86 -0.32
N ALA A 197 -15.33 15.52 -0.55
CA ALA A 197 -16.52 15.35 0.29
C ALA A 197 -17.02 13.90 0.30
N ALA A 198 -17.04 13.23 -0.87
CA ALA A 198 -17.41 11.83 -0.98
C ALA A 198 -16.47 10.89 -0.23
N ALA A 199 -15.16 11.16 -0.24
CA ALA A 199 -14.18 10.35 0.48
C ALA A 199 -14.41 10.39 2.00
N VAL A 200 -14.81 11.55 2.54
CA VAL A 200 -15.15 11.70 3.96
C VAL A 200 -16.52 11.10 4.27
N LEU A 201 -17.51 11.38 3.42
CA LEU A 201 -18.87 10.87 3.56
C LEU A 201 -18.96 9.36 3.52
N LEU A 202 -18.04 8.66 2.85
CA LEU A 202 -18.01 7.20 2.76
C LEU A 202 -18.07 6.52 4.14
N HIS A 203 -17.49 7.15 5.15
CA HIS A 203 -17.44 6.62 6.51
C HIS A 203 -18.76 6.88 7.29
N PHE A 204 -19.66 7.73 6.78
CA PHE A 204 -20.94 8.04 7.40
C PHE A 204 -22.06 7.13 6.87
N LYS A 205 -23.01 6.80 7.74
CA LYS A 205 -24.18 5.97 7.39
C LYS A 205 -25.03 6.59 6.27
N GLY A 206 -25.03 7.91 6.10
CA GLY A 206 -25.76 8.64 5.07
C GLY A 206 -25.16 8.59 3.67
N TYR A 207 -23.98 7.99 3.46
CA TYR A 207 -23.35 7.90 2.13
C TYR A 207 -24.28 7.32 1.06
N ALA A 208 -25.02 6.26 1.40
CA ALA A 208 -25.98 5.63 0.47
C ALA A 208 -27.06 6.63 0.01
N HIS A 209 -27.56 7.46 0.92
CA HIS A 209 -28.52 8.51 0.60
C HIS A 209 -27.90 9.61 -0.28
N CYS A 210 -26.63 9.96 -0.07
CA CYS A 210 -25.91 10.90 -0.94
C CYS A 210 -25.79 10.39 -2.37
N VAL A 211 -25.48 9.11 -2.53
CA VAL A 211 -25.38 8.45 -3.85
C VAL A 211 -26.74 8.48 -4.55
N ASP A 212 -27.84 8.19 -3.84
CA ASP A 212 -29.19 8.25 -4.41
C ASP A 212 -29.57 9.67 -4.88
N VAL A 213 -29.26 10.70 -4.08
CA VAL A 213 -29.48 12.12 -4.44
C VAL A 213 -28.64 12.49 -5.66
N TYR A 214 -27.37 12.06 -5.70
CA TYR A 214 -26.48 12.29 -6.84
C TYR A 214 -27.03 11.67 -8.14
N ILE A 215 -27.43 10.39 -8.08
CA ILE A 215 -27.96 9.65 -9.23
C ILE A 215 -29.22 10.34 -9.76
N LYS A 216 -30.17 10.71 -8.88
CA LYS A 216 -31.39 11.43 -9.27
C LYS A 216 -31.06 12.76 -9.97
N GLN A 217 -30.15 13.56 -9.41
CA GLN A 217 -29.79 14.85 -9.99
C GLN A 217 -29.11 14.71 -11.36
N CYS A 218 -28.27 13.70 -11.56
CA CYS A 218 -27.67 13.42 -12.88
C CYS A 218 -28.70 12.95 -13.92
N GLN A 219 -29.76 12.27 -13.49
CA GLN A 219 -30.85 11.85 -14.37
C GLN A 219 -31.76 13.02 -14.79
N GLU A 220 -31.91 14.05 -13.95
CA GLU A 220 -32.73 15.25 -14.24
C GLU A 220 -32.04 16.26 -15.18
N VAL A 221 -30.70 16.32 -15.20
CA VAL A 221 -29.93 17.26 -16.05
C VAL A 221 -29.67 16.70 -17.47
N GLY A 222 -30.02 15.43 -17.71
CA GLY A 222 -29.85 14.73 -18.99
C GLY A 222 -31.07 14.77 -19.92
N VAL A 223 -32.05 15.65 -19.70
CA VAL A 223 -33.23 15.88 -20.56
C VAL A 223 -33.24 17.31 -21.09
#